data_AF-A0A969U8X3-F1
#
_entry.id   AF-A0A969U8X3-F1
#
_cell.length_a   1.000
_cell.length_b   1.000
_cell.length_c   1.000
_cell.angle_alpha   90.00
_cell.angle_beta   90.00
_cell.angle_gamma   90.00
#
_symmetry.space_group_name_H-M   'P 1'
#
loop_
_entity.id
_entity.type
_entity.pdbx_description
1 polymer ?
#
loop_
_entity_poly.entity_id
_entity_poly.type
_entity_poly.pdbx_seq_one_letter_code
_entity_poly.pdbx_strand_id
1 'polypeptide(L)'
;MARPTLEELEQRLKLLEADQGWMRLVLKSNGIDGPWVTPAQAGAVLGLSRDRLMDAIGKAEALRIAKKQGFLTYGKHYRNDQDESSDKPAWKINLPAFSEVWHATPPDQRKVG
;
A
#
# COMPACT_ATOMS: atom_id res chain seq x y z
N MET A 1 22.84 5.39 -29.60
CA MET A 1 22.84 6.26 -28.41
C MET A 1 24.20 6.12 -27.73
N ALA A 2 24.89 7.22 -27.43
CA ALA A 2 26.14 7.18 -26.68
C ALA A 2 25.88 6.69 -25.23
N ARG A 3 26.82 5.92 -24.65
CA ARG A 3 26.73 5.54 -23.23
C ARG A 3 27.04 6.77 -22.37
N PRO A 4 26.28 7.00 -21.29
CA PRO A 4 26.54 8.10 -20.37
C PRO A 4 27.91 7.96 -19.70
N THR A 5 28.54 9.08 -19.40
CA THR A 5 29.82 9.12 -18.68
C THR A 5 29.61 8.84 -17.19
N LEU A 6 30.69 8.55 -16.46
CA LEU A 6 30.63 8.36 -15.01
C LEU A 6 30.10 9.62 -14.30
N GLU A 7 30.56 10.79 -14.70
CA GLU A 7 30.15 12.08 -14.12
C GLU A 7 28.65 12.35 -14.36
N GLU A 8 28.13 12.04 -15.55
CA GLU A 8 26.70 12.12 -15.83
C GLU A 8 25.88 11.17 -14.96
N LEU A 9 26.39 9.96 -14.70
CA LEU A 9 25.73 8.99 -13.83
C LEU A 9 25.72 9.45 -12.36
N GLU A 10 26.82 10.02 -11.86
CA GLU A 10 26.91 10.56 -10.50
C GLU A 10 25.97 11.75 -10.29
N GLN A 11 25.87 12.66 -11.27
CA GLN A 11 24.93 13.76 -11.22
C GLN A 11 23.47 13.27 -11.20
N ARG A 12 23.14 12.29 -12.05
CA ARG A 12 21.81 11.67 -12.06
C ARG A 12 21.51 10.96 -10.74
N LEU A 13 22.48 10.28 -10.16
CA LEU A 13 22.33 9.61 -8.87
C LEU A 13 22.02 10.63 -7.77
N LYS A 14 22.77 11.73 -7.69
CA LYS A 14 22.53 12.79 -6.70
C LYS A 14 21.13 13.39 -6.80
N LEU A 15 20.65 13.63 -8.02
CA LEU A 15 19.29 14.13 -8.25
C LEU A 15 18.24 13.11 -7.77
N LEU A 16 18.40 11.84 -8.12
CA LEU A 16 17.50 10.78 -7.67
C LEU A 16 17.49 10.62 -6.15
N GLU A 17 18.64 10.70 -5.50
CA GLU A 17 18.76 10.64 -4.05
C GLU A 17 18.07 11.83 -3.37
N ALA A 18 18.20 13.03 -3.95
CA ALA A 18 17.52 14.23 -3.48
C ALA A 18 15.99 14.11 -3.60
N ASP A 19 15.50 13.64 -4.75
CA ASP A 19 14.08 13.41 -5.00
C ASP A 19 13.50 12.35 -4.05
N GLN A 20 14.23 11.25 -3.84
CA GLN A 20 13.85 10.22 -2.87
C GLN A 20 13.82 10.77 -1.44
N GLY A 21 14.80 11.60 -1.07
CA GLY A 21 14.84 12.27 0.23
C GLY A 21 13.62 13.16 0.44
N TRP A 22 13.26 13.96 -0.56
CA TRP A 22 12.08 14.82 -0.52
C TRP A 22 10.78 14.01 -0.41
N MET A 23 10.62 12.96 -1.21
CA MET A 23 9.43 12.08 -1.13
C MET A 23 9.29 11.43 0.26
N ARG A 24 10.39 10.95 0.84
CA ARG A 24 10.37 10.37 2.20
C ARG A 24 9.96 11.40 3.24
N LEU A 25 10.43 12.64 3.12
CA LEU A 25 10.04 13.72 4.01
C LEU A 25 8.53 14.03 3.92
N VAL A 26 7.99 14.11 2.71
CA VAL A 26 6.54 14.34 2.48
C VAL A 26 5.70 13.19 3.03
N LEU A 27 6.11 11.94 2.84
CA LEU A 27 5.40 10.80 3.42
C LEU A 27 5.43 10.84 4.95
N LYS A 28 6.61 11.12 5.53
CA LYS A 28 6.77 11.22 6.98
C LYS A 28 5.95 12.36 7.59
N SER A 29 5.84 13.51 6.93
CA SER A 29 5.01 14.62 7.40
C SER A 29 3.51 14.29 7.39
N ASN A 30 3.09 13.31 6.59
CA ASN A 30 1.74 12.73 6.60
C ASN A 30 1.59 11.52 7.54
N GLY A 31 2.58 11.29 8.42
CA GLY A 31 2.58 10.20 9.38
C GLY A 31 2.77 8.81 8.76
N ILE A 32 3.28 8.74 7.53
CA ILE A 32 3.58 7.49 6.83
C ILE A 32 5.05 7.17 7.08
N ASP A 33 5.29 6.26 8.02
CA ASP A 33 6.62 5.76 8.35
C ASP A 33 6.64 4.24 8.16
N GLY A 34 7.00 3.82 6.94
CA GLY A 34 7.02 2.42 6.53
C GLY A 34 5.84 2.00 5.63
N PRO A 35 5.79 0.71 5.24
CA PRO A 35 4.84 0.22 4.24
C PRO A 35 3.43 0.03 4.79
N TRP A 36 3.27 -0.15 6.11
CA TRP A 36 2.00 -0.45 6.76
C TRP A 36 1.35 0.83 7.28
N VAL A 37 0.24 1.22 6.65
CA VAL A 37 -0.46 2.47 6.98
C VAL A 37 -1.93 2.23 7.29
N THR A 38 -2.59 3.21 7.89
CA THR A 38 -4.05 3.14 8.09
C THR A 38 -4.80 3.26 6.75
N PRO A 39 -6.05 2.78 6.65
CA PRO A 39 -6.88 2.95 5.46
C PRO A 39 -7.06 4.41 5.02
N ALA A 40 -7.09 5.36 5.97
CA ALA A 40 -7.16 6.78 5.65
C ALA A 40 -5.89 7.28 4.94
N GLN A 41 -4.72 6.93 5.49
CA GLN A 41 -3.41 7.27 4.89
C GLN A 41 -3.21 6.58 3.53
N ALA A 42 -3.57 5.29 3.43
CA ALA A 42 -3.55 4.57 2.16
C ALA A 42 -4.45 5.22 1.13
N GLY A 43 -5.64 5.67 1.53
CA GLY A 43 -6.59 6.35 0.65
C GLY A 43 -6.01 7.64 0.06
N ALA A 44 -5.32 8.44 0.88
CA ALA A 44 -4.63 9.65 0.45
C ALA A 44 -3.54 9.38 -0.60
N VAL A 45 -2.79 8.29 -0.46
CA VAL A 45 -1.71 7.93 -1.40
C VAL A 45 -2.22 7.26 -2.67
N LEU A 46 -3.20 6.37 -2.55
CA LEU A 46 -3.73 5.56 -3.66
C LEU A 46 -4.84 6.27 -4.45
N GLY A 47 -5.32 7.43 -3.98
CA GLY A 47 -6.48 8.11 -4.57
C GLY A 47 -7.77 7.31 -4.42
N LEU A 48 -7.92 6.57 -3.31
CA LEU A 48 -9.08 5.74 -3.01
C LEU A 48 -9.79 6.24 -1.76
N SER A 49 -11.12 6.15 -1.71
CA SER A 49 -11.83 6.44 -0.47
C SER A 49 -11.51 5.40 0.60
N ARG A 50 -11.48 5.83 1.86
CA ARG A 50 -11.34 4.95 3.02
C ARG A 50 -12.34 3.80 2.96
N ASP A 51 -13.60 4.09 2.66
CA ASP A 51 -14.66 3.09 2.65
C ASP A 51 -14.45 2.04 1.56
N ARG A 52 -13.96 2.44 0.38
CA ARG A 52 -13.61 1.50 -0.68
C ARG A 52 -12.47 0.55 -0.29
N LEU A 53 -11.50 1.05 0.46
CA LEU A 53 -10.42 0.22 1.00
C LEU A 53 -10.96 -0.74 2.07
N MET A 54 -11.82 -0.25 2.96
CA MET A 54 -12.45 -1.07 4.01
C MET A 54 -13.35 -2.16 3.42
N ASP A 55 -14.12 -1.86 2.37
CA ASP A 55 -14.95 -2.84 1.66
C ASP A 55 -14.09 -3.95 1.03
N ALA A 56 -12.95 -3.58 0.45
CA ALA A 56 -12.01 -4.54 -0.13
C ALA A 56 -11.42 -5.47 0.94
N ILE A 57 -11.01 -4.89 2.09
CA ILE A 57 -10.53 -5.65 3.25
C ILE A 57 -11.63 -6.57 3.78
N GLY A 58 -12.85 -6.07 3.98
CA GLY A 58 -13.98 -6.84 4.51
C GLY A 58 -14.32 -8.04 3.62
N LYS A 59 -14.31 -7.87 2.29
CA LYS A 59 -14.51 -8.98 1.35
C LYS A 59 -13.39 -10.01 1.43
N ALA A 60 -12.13 -9.57 1.44
CA ALA A 60 -10.99 -10.46 1.56
C ALA A 60 -11.02 -11.25 2.87
N GLU A 61 -11.44 -10.61 3.95
CA GLU A 61 -11.56 -11.22 5.27
C GLU A 61 -12.68 -12.25 5.32
N ALA A 62 -13.84 -11.97 4.72
CA ALA A 62 -14.92 -12.94 4.57
C ALA A 62 -14.45 -14.20 3.81
N LEU A 63 -13.68 -14.03 2.73
CA LEU A 63 -13.09 -15.15 1.99
C LEU A 63 -12.07 -15.93 2.81
N ARG A 64 -11.21 -15.23 3.55
CA ARG A 64 -10.22 -15.84 4.44
C ARG A 64 -10.89 -16.71 5.50
N ILE A 65 -11.94 -16.21 6.15
CA ILE A 65 -12.73 -16.95 7.15
C ILE A 65 -13.39 -18.18 6.51
N ALA A 66 -13.91 -18.04 5.29
CA ALA A 66 -14.46 -19.14 4.49
C ALA A 66 -13.39 -20.09 3.91
N LYS A 67 -12.10 -19.88 4.24
CA LYS A 67 -10.94 -20.63 3.70
C LYS A 67 -10.85 -20.61 2.17
N LYS A 68 -11.34 -19.54 1.56
CA LYS A 68 -11.24 -19.26 0.13
C LYS A 68 -10.12 -18.26 -0.15
N GLN A 69 -9.55 -18.33 -1.34
CA GLN A 69 -8.55 -17.38 -1.80
C GLN A 69 -9.22 -16.13 -2.37
N GLY A 70 -8.90 -14.97 -1.82
CA GLY A 70 -9.25 -13.66 -2.38
C GLY A 70 -8.06 -13.00 -3.08
N PHE A 71 -8.32 -11.90 -3.79
CA PHE A 71 -7.26 -11.10 -4.42
C PHE A 71 -6.38 -10.36 -3.40
N LEU A 72 -6.91 -10.09 -2.20
CA LEU A 72 -6.10 -9.60 -1.07
C LEU A 72 -5.75 -10.75 -0.12
N THR A 73 -4.55 -10.69 0.47
CA THR A 73 -4.01 -11.73 1.35
C THR A 73 -3.65 -11.11 2.70
N TYR A 74 -4.18 -11.69 3.78
CA TYR A 74 -3.88 -11.27 5.15
C TYR A 74 -2.39 -11.46 5.45
N GLY A 75 -1.79 -10.51 6.18
CA GLY A 75 -0.36 -10.47 6.50
C GLY A 75 0.53 -9.96 5.35
N LYS A 76 0.04 -9.98 4.10
CA LYS A 76 0.77 -9.44 2.92
C LYS A 76 0.24 -8.10 2.46
N HIS A 77 -1.05 -8.02 2.15
CA HIS A 77 -1.69 -6.81 1.60
C HIS A 77 -2.40 -5.99 2.68
N TYR A 78 -2.98 -6.68 3.67
CA TYR A 78 -3.65 -6.07 4.81
C TYR A 78 -3.39 -6.90 6.08
N ARG A 79 -3.50 -6.27 7.25
CA ARG A 79 -3.41 -6.95 8.55
C ARG A 79 -4.22 -6.18 9.59
N ASN A 80 -4.51 -6.81 10.72
CA ASN A 80 -5.15 -6.16 11.85
C ASN A 80 -4.14 -6.01 13.00
N ASP A 81 -3.77 -4.79 13.35
CA ASP A 81 -2.87 -4.49 14.49
C ASP A 81 -3.70 -4.11 15.72
N GLN A 82 -4.86 -4.76 15.91
CA GLN A 82 -5.76 -4.51 17.01
C GLN A 82 -5.09 -4.86 18.34
N ASP A 83 -5.12 -3.91 19.26
CA ASP A 83 -4.77 -4.14 20.66
C ASP A 83 -5.79 -5.11 21.28
N GLU A 84 -5.32 -6.03 22.12
CA GLU A 84 -6.15 -7.04 22.81
C GLU A 84 -7.28 -6.40 23.64
N SER A 85 -7.11 -5.13 24.02
CA SER A 85 -8.06 -4.34 24.81
C SER A 85 -9.14 -3.61 24.01
N SER A 86 -9.07 -3.58 22.68
CA SER A 86 -10.02 -2.87 21.81
C SER A 86 -10.97 -3.85 21.14
N ASP A 87 -12.27 -3.53 21.04
CA ASP A 87 -13.24 -4.29 20.24
C ASP A 87 -13.23 -3.90 18.74
N LYS A 88 -12.55 -2.80 18.39
CA LYS A 88 -12.52 -2.29 17.02
C LYS A 88 -11.25 -2.73 16.31
N PRO A 89 -11.35 -3.26 15.06
CA PRO A 89 -10.19 -3.65 14.30
C PRO A 89 -9.35 -2.43 13.90
N ALA A 90 -8.03 -2.52 14.12
CA ALA A 90 -7.04 -1.53 13.72
C ALA A 90 -6.37 -1.97 12.42
N TRP A 91 -7.16 -2.00 11.34
CA TRP A 91 -6.69 -2.42 10.03
C TRP A 91 -5.50 -1.57 9.55
N LYS A 92 -4.51 -2.25 8.97
CA LYS A 92 -3.38 -1.67 8.27
C LYS A 92 -3.28 -2.25 6.87
N ILE A 93 -2.79 -1.42 5.95
CA ILE A 93 -2.60 -1.74 4.54
C ILE A 93 -1.11 -1.64 4.21
N ASN A 94 -0.56 -2.66 3.56
CA ASN A 94 0.76 -2.61 2.98
C ASN A 94 0.68 -1.85 1.65
N LEU A 95 1.05 -0.58 1.64
CA LEU A 95 0.87 0.32 0.50
C LEU A 95 1.45 -0.23 -0.81
N PRO A 96 2.74 -0.61 -0.89
CA PRO A 96 3.32 -1.16 -2.12
C PRO A 96 2.60 -2.41 -2.61
N ALA A 97 2.41 -3.40 -1.73
CA ALA A 97 1.85 -4.69 -2.11
C ALA A 97 0.35 -4.60 -2.46
N PHE A 98 -0.40 -3.74 -1.77
CA PHE A 98 -1.79 -3.46 -2.10
C PHE A 98 -1.90 -2.73 -3.44
N SER A 99 -1.06 -1.71 -3.68
CA SER A 99 -1.06 -0.95 -4.94
C SER A 99 -0.82 -1.86 -6.14
N GLU A 100 0.21 -2.72 -6.06
CA GLU A 100 0.55 -3.69 -7.10
C GLU A 100 -0.65 -4.56 -7.49
N VAL A 101 -1.26 -5.24 -6.51
CA VAL A 101 -2.40 -6.13 -6.80
C VAL A 101 -3.65 -5.34 -7.22
N TRP A 102 -3.86 -4.15 -6.68
CA TRP A 102 -5.01 -3.31 -7.02
C TRP A 102 -4.97 -2.83 -8.46
N HIS A 103 -3.79 -2.44 -8.96
CA HIS A 103 -3.63 -2.01 -10.35
C HIS A 103 -3.56 -3.18 -11.32
N ALA A 104 -2.97 -4.32 -10.91
CA ALA A 104 -2.91 -5.51 -11.73
C ALA A 104 -4.27 -6.22 -11.89
N THR A 105 -5.15 -6.13 -10.89
CA THR A 105 -6.46 -6.81 -10.91
C THR A 105 -7.53 -5.92 -11.51
N PRO A 106 -8.20 -6.30 -12.61
CA PRO A 106 -9.34 -5.57 -13.19
C PRO A 106 -10.49 -5.36 -12.17
N PRO A 107 -11.27 -4.26 -12.23
CA PRO A 107 -12.32 -3.96 -11.25
C PRO A 107 -13.39 -5.04 -11.07
N ASP A 108 -13.73 -5.75 -12.14
CA ASP A 108 -14.64 -6.89 -12.21
C ASP A 108 -14.09 -8.12 -11.49
N GLN A 109 -12.77 -8.33 -11.53
CA GLN A 109 -12.09 -9.45 -10.89
C GLN A 109 -11.80 -9.20 -9.39
N ARG A 110 -11.88 -7.94 -8.93
CA ARG A 110 -11.81 -7.58 -7.50
C ARG A 110 -13.02 -8.05 -6.68
N LYS A 111 -13.90 -8.87 -7.28
CA LYS A 111 -15.12 -9.41 -6.67
C LYS A 111 -15.10 -10.93 -6.48
N VAL A 112 -14.07 -11.65 -6.91
CA VAL A 112 -14.21 -13.10 -7.10
C VAL A 112 -13.55 -13.92 -5.98
N GLY A 113 -14.42 -14.61 -5.25
CA GLY A 113 -14.21 -15.75 -4.35
C GLY A 113 -15.55 -16.22 -3.77
#